data_AF-A0A450WET0-F1
#
_entry.id   AF-A0A450WET0-F1
#
_cell.length_a   1.000
_cell.length_b   1.000
_cell.length_c   1.000
_cell.angle_alpha   90.00
_cell.angle_beta   90.00
_cell.angle_gamma   90.00
#
_symmetry.space_group_name_H-M   'P 1'
#
loop_
_entity.id
_entity.type
_entity.pdbx_description
1 polymer ?
#
loop_
_entity_poly.entity_id
_entity_poly.type
_entity_poly.pdbx_seq_one_letter_code
_entity_poly.pdbx_strand_id
1 'polypeptide(L)'
;MLAITFDTQEYVESLTGAGVPEPQAKAHGKALRSVMASQELATKADIRELKAENAIIRGELSVFRWLFGLLIGLNFAILFKLFL
;
A
#
# COMPACT_ATOMS: atom_id res chain seq x y z
N MET A 1 -3.92 -6.80 -10.22
CA MET A 1 -3.28 -7.81 -9.37
C MET A 1 -2.14 -8.46 -10.15
N LEU A 2 -0.88 -8.05 -9.93
CA LEU A 2 0.26 -8.84 -10.40
C LEU A 2 0.40 -9.98 -9.39
N ALA A 3 -0.18 -11.13 -9.72
CA ALA A 3 0.02 -12.35 -8.95
C ALA A 3 1.50 -12.70 -9.00
N ILE A 4 2.11 -13.00 -7.85
CA ILE A 4 3.39 -13.72 -7.84
C ILE A 4 3.10 -15.05 -8.52
N THR A 5 3.58 -15.24 -9.76
CA THR A 5 3.44 -16.51 -10.47
C THR A 5 4.34 -17.54 -9.80
N PHE A 6 3.74 -18.32 -8.92
CA PHE A 6 4.40 -19.49 -8.34
C PHE A 6 4.22 -20.68 -9.28
N ASP A 7 5.30 -21.11 -9.92
CA ASP A 7 5.31 -22.30 -10.74
C ASP A 7 5.36 -23.54 -9.85
N THR A 8 4.18 -24.18 -9.69
CA THR A 8 4.07 -25.40 -8.89
C THR A 8 4.84 -26.57 -9.50
N GLN A 9 5.03 -26.60 -10.81
CA GLN A 9 5.69 -27.70 -11.50
C GLN A 9 7.20 -27.62 -11.31
N GLU A 10 7.80 -26.45 -11.58
CA GLU A 10 9.23 -26.20 -11.37
C GLU A 10 9.64 -26.45 -9.91
N TYR A 11 8.76 -26.07 -8.95
CA TYR A 11 8.98 -26.33 -7.54
C TYR A 11 8.99 -27.83 -7.18
N VAL A 12 8.05 -28.60 -7.74
CA VAL A 12 7.99 -30.06 -7.52
C VAL A 12 9.20 -30.76 -8.15
N GLU A 13 9.60 -30.34 -9.34
CA GLU A 13 10.79 -30.87 -10.03
C GLU A 13 12.06 -30.59 -9.24
N SER A 14 12.21 -29.37 -8.70
CA SER A 14 13.34 -29.00 -7.84
C SER A 14 13.43 -29.85 -6.58
N LEU A 15 12.31 -30.08 -5.89
CA LEU A 15 12.27 -30.95 -4.70
C LEU A 15 12.60 -32.41 -5.06
N THR A 16 12.05 -32.90 -6.17
CA THR A 16 12.30 -34.28 -6.63
C THR A 16 13.75 -34.48 -7.02
N GLY A 17 14.36 -33.51 -7.73
CA GLY A 17 15.78 -33.52 -8.07
C GLY A 17 16.71 -33.46 -6.85
N ALA A 18 16.24 -32.90 -5.73
CA ALA A 18 16.93 -32.91 -4.44
C ALA A 18 16.72 -34.22 -3.63
N GLY A 19 15.99 -35.19 -4.17
CA GLY A 19 15.74 -36.48 -3.52
C GLY A 19 14.48 -36.56 -2.65
N VAL A 20 13.61 -35.54 -2.69
CA VAL A 20 12.30 -35.61 -2.02
C VAL A 20 11.37 -36.53 -2.83
N PRO A 21 10.67 -37.50 -2.20
CA PRO A 21 9.71 -38.33 -2.91
C PRO A 21 8.63 -37.52 -3.60
N GLU A 22 8.30 -37.86 -4.84
CA GLU A 22 7.31 -37.14 -5.66
C GLU A 22 5.96 -36.86 -4.95
N PRO A 23 5.37 -37.81 -4.19
CA PRO A 23 4.14 -37.52 -3.44
C PRO A 23 4.30 -36.41 -2.39
N GLN A 24 5.46 -36.34 -1.73
CA GLN A 24 5.76 -35.31 -0.74
C GLN A 24 6.05 -33.97 -1.43
N ALA A 25 6.80 -33.98 -2.54
CA ALA A 25 7.07 -32.78 -3.33
C ALA A 25 5.75 -32.12 -3.81
N LYS A 26 4.81 -32.91 -4.33
CA LYS A 26 3.46 -32.44 -4.71
C LYS A 26 2.68 -31.88 -3.51
N ALA A 27 2.76 -32.52 -2.35
CA ALA A 27 2.11 -32.03 -1.13
C ALA A 27 2.66 -30.66 -0.70
N HIS A 28 3.98 -30.46 -0.77
CA HIS A 28 4.62 -29.18 -0.47
C HIS A 28 4.15 -28.09 -1.45
N GLY A 29 4.17 -28.38 -2.76
CA GLY A 29 3.73 -27.41 -3.78
C GLY A 29 2.27 -26.98 -3.58
N LYS A 30 1.39 -27.92 -3.22
CA LYS A 30 -0.02 -27.63 -2.93
C LYS A 30 -0.18 -26.78 -1.68
N ALA A 31 0.53 -27.10 -0.60
CA ALA A 31 0.48 -26.33 0.64
C ALA A 31 0.96 -24.88 0.44
N LEU A 32 2.09 -24.70 -0.26
CA LEU A 32 2.65 -23.37 -0.52
C LEU A 32 1.74 -22.54 -1.42
N ARG A 33 1.19 -23.11 -2.49
CA ARG A 33 0.20 -22.43 -3.35
C ARG A 33 -1.03 -22.00 -2.56
N SER A 34 -1.51 -22.82 -1.63
CA SER A 34 -2.66 -22.48 -0.79
C SER A 34 -2.39 -21.27 0.10
N VAL A 35 -1.19 -21.17 0.68
CA VAL A 35 -0.80 -20.02 1.52
C VAL A 35 -0.61 -18.76 0.67
N MET A 36 0.01 -18.88 -0.50
CA MET A 36 0.19 -17.73 -1.40
C MET A 36 -1.14 -17.19 -1.94
N ALA A 37 -2.13 -18.07 -2.17
CA ALA A 37 -3.46 -17.68 -2.63
C ALA A 37 -4.31 -17.04 -1.52
N SER A 38 -4.03 -17.32 -0.25
CA SER A 38 -4.77 -16.76 0.89
C SER A 38 -4.21 -15.44 1.40
N GLN A 39 -3.05 -14.99 0.90
CA GLN A 39 -2.46 -13.71 1.29
C GLN A 39 -3.06 -12.57 0.46
N GLU A 40 -3.77 -11.67 1.14
CA GLU A 40 -4.09 -10.35 0.59
C GLU A 40 -2.86 -9.46 0.70
N LEU A 41 -2.19 -9.24 -0.43
CA LEU A 41 -0.98 -8.43 -0.51
C LEU A 41 -1.28 -7.11 -1.21
N ALA A 42 -0.97 -6.00 -0.54
CA ALA A 42 -0.96 -4.69 -1.17
C ALA A 42 0.13 -4.65 -2.25
N THR A 43 -0.25 -4.29 -3.47
CA THR A 43 0.67 -4.18 -4.60
C THR A 43 1.38 -2.84 -4.60
N LYS A 44 2.48 -2.74 -5.39
CA LYS A 44 3.13 -1.46 -5.63
C LYS A 44 2.19 -0.44 -6.30
N ALA A 45 1.17 -0.90 -7.03
CA ALA A 45 0.18 -0.02 -7.64
C ALA A 45 -0.72 0.60 -6.55
N ASP A 46 -1.21 -0.21 -5.63
CA ASP A 46 -2.04 0.23 -4.49
C ASP A 46 -1.30 1.27 -3.64
N ILE A 47 0.01 1.07 -3.40
CA ILE A 47 0.84 2.04 -2.68
C ILE A 47 1.00 3.35 -3.47
N ARG A 48 1.11 3.28 -4.81
CA ARG A 48 1.22 4.48 -5.66
C ARG A 48 -0.09 5.27 -5.66
N GLU A 49 -1.22 4.59 -5.71
CA GLU A 49 -2.56 5.18 -5.61
C GLU A 49 -2.73 5.91 -4.28
N LEU A 50 -2.45 5.23 -3.16
CA LEU A 50 -2.50 5.85 -1.83
C LEU A 50 -1.57 7.06 -1.69
N LYS A 51 -0.38 7.01 -2.30
CA LYS A 51 0.54 8.16 -2.31
C LYS A 51 -0.02 9.34 -3.11
N ALA A 52 -0.68 9.07 -4.23
CA ALA A 52 -1.30 10.12 -5.05
C ALA A 52 -2.47 10.78 -4.30
N GLU A 53 -3.36 9.99 -3.70
CA GLU A 53 -4.45 10.50 -2.86
C GLU A 53 -3.93 11.31 -1.68
N ASN A 54 -2.89 10.82 -0.99
CA ASN A 54 -2.30 11.54 0.13
C ASN A 54 -1.67 12.87 -0.30
N ALA A 55 -1.06 12.93 -1.48
CA ALA A 55 -0.49 14.15 -2.03
C ALA A 55 -1.58 15.20 -2.31
N ILE A 56 -2.71 14.78 -2.86
CA ILE A 56 -3.87 15.64 -3.12
C ILE A 56 -4.40 16.22 -1.78
N ILE A 57 -4.68 15.36 -0.81
CA ILE A 57 -5.18 15.77 0.51
C ILE A 57 -4.22 16.74 1.20
N ARG A 58 -2.91 16.48 1.14
CA ARG A 58 -1.90 17.41 1.70
C ARG A 58 -1.90 18.75 0.99
N GLY A 59 -2.10 18.77 -0.33
CA GLY A 59 -2.25 19.99 -1.11
C GLY A 59 -3.44 20.81 -0.65
N GLU A 60 -4.62 20.20 -0.57
CA GLU A 60 -5.86 20.84 -0.10
C GLU A 60 -5.71 21.40 1.32
N LEU A 61 -5.16 20.60 2.25
CA LEU A 61 -4.93 21.04 3.62
C LEU A 61 -3.94 22.21 3.71
N SER A 62 -2.94 22.28 2.83
CA SER A 62 -2.01 23.41 2.78
C SER A 62 -2.72 24.70 2.38
N VAL A 63 -3.61 24.64 1.38
CA VAL A 63 -4.43 25.78 0.96
C VAL A 63 -5.34 26.23 2.09
N PHE A 64 -6.07 25.30 2.73
CA PHE A 64 -6.92 25.61 3.86
C PHE A 64 -6.13 26.24 5.02
N ARG A 65 -4.97 25.70 5.36
CA ARG A 65 -4.10 26.24 6.41
C ARG A 65 -3.72 27.71 6.14
N TRP A 66 -3.37 28.05 4.90
CA TRP A 66 -3.07 29.44 4.53
C TRP A 66 -4.31 30.33 4.55
N LEU A 67 -5.45 29.85 4.05
CA LEU A 67 -6.71 30.60 4.08
C LEU A 67 -7.15 30.90 5.51
N PHE A 68 -7.10 29.91 6.41
CA PHE A 68 -7.40 30.11 7.83
C PHE A 68 -6.42 31.09 8.48
N GLY A 69 -5.12 30.96 8.21
CA GLY A 69 -4.13 31.90 8.72
C GLY A 69 -4.41 33.34 8.29
N LEU A 70 -4.79 33.54 7.02
CA LEU A 70 -5.14 34.86 6.48
C LEU A 70 -6.45 35.39 7.11
N LEU A 71 -7.50 34.57 7.18
CA LEU A 71 -8.77 34.95 7.80
C LEU A 71 -8.59 35.33 9.28
N ILE A 72 -7.86 34.51 10.03
CA ILE A 72 -7.53 34.76 11.43
C ILE A 72 -6.77 36.09 11.53
N GLY A 73 -5.70 36.27 10.74
CA GLY A 73 -4.89 37.49 10.75
C GLY A 73 -5.70 38.75 10.42
N LEU A 74 -6.56 38.70 9.40
CA LEU A 74 -7.45 39.81 9.03
C LEU A 74 -8.41 40.17 10.17
N ASN A 75 -9.05 39.17 10.79
CA ASN A 75 -9.94 39.42 11.92
C ASN A 75 -9.18 40.00 13.12
N PHE A 76 -7.99 39.47 13.42
CA PHE A 76 -7.13 40.02 14.48
C PHE A 76 -6.73 41.48 14.21
N ALA A 77 -6.40 41.84 12.97
CA ALA A 77 -6.06 43.22 12.61
C ALA A 77 -7.25 44.18 12.78
N ILE A 78 -8.46 43.74 12.40
CA ILE A 78 -9.69 44.52 12.60
C ILE A 78 -9.96 44.71 14.10
N LEU A 79 -9.87 43.63 14.88
CA LEU A 79 -10.04 43.69 16.34
C LEU A 79 -9.01 44.61 16.98
N PHE A 80 -7.74 44.50 16.59
CA PHE A 80 -6.68 45.36 17.11
C PHE A 80 -6.98 46.84 16.88
N LYS A 81 -7.44 47.22 15.68
CA LYS A 81 -7.82 48.60 15.34
C LYS A 81 -9.09 49.09 16.07
N LEU A 82 -9.98 48.19 16.49
CA LEU A 82 -11.21 48.54 17.21
C LEU A 82 -10.96 48.84 18.70
N PHE A 83 -9.94 48.22 19.31
CA PHE A 83 -9.69 48.29 20.74
C PHE A 83 -8.44 49.09 21.14
N LEU A 84 -7.53 49.38 20.21
CA LEU A 84 -6.31 50.17 20.42
C LEU A 84 -6.28 51.38 19.49
#